data_AF-A0A7J2Y576-F1
#
_entry.id   AF-A0A7J2Y576-F1
#
_cell.length_a   1.000
_cell.length_b   1.000
_cell.length_c   1.000
_cell.angle_alpha   90.00
_cell.angle_beta   90.00
_cell.angle_gamma   90.00
#
_symmetry.space_group_name_H-M   'P 1'
#
loop_
_entity.id
_entity.type
_entity.pdbx_description
1 polymer ?
#
loop_
_entity_poly.entity_id
_entity_poly.type
_entity_poly.pdbx_seq_one_letter_code
_entity_poly.pdbx_strand_id
1 'polypeptide(L)'
;MKSDRCMPVVSLLPRMFGKGKAWRSEDNLPLHTSKLGRIVELCRGKDVLDVGCVGGDMGIEVDRTSHAQFEAVARSCVGIDIVADEIARWKAKGHNVIFADAEDFAVDRKFDIIVAADLIEHLANPGRFLERARSHLKPSGRLCIVTPNAHSLNNVFKSLFGLGVASNPEHTCWYDR
;
A
#
# COMPACT_ATOMS: atom_id res chain seq x y z
N MET A 1 22.41 2.85 41.07
CA MET A 1 21.03 2.68 41.55
C MET A 1 20.27 3.96 41.18
N LYS A 2 19.33 3.86 40.21
CA LYS A 2 18.28 4.82 39.77
C LYS A 2 18.76 6.24 39.37
N SER A 3 18.78 6.65 38.09
CA SER A 3 17.69 6.86 37.11
C SER A 3 16.76 8.04 37.41
N ASP A 4 16.46 8.78 36.33
CA ASP A 4 15.25 9.57 36.06
C ASP A 4 15.37 11.10 36.21
N ARG A 5 14.88 11.95 35.30
CA ARG A 5 14.20 11.79 34.00
C ARG A 5 14.17 13.20 33.37
N CYS A 6 14.57 13.34 32.11
CA CYS A 6 14.21 14.52 31.32
C CYS A 6 12.69 14.62 31.21
N MET A 7 12.16 15.82 31.42
CA MET A 7 10.74 16.13 31.25
C MET A 7 10.33 16.00 29.78
N PRO A 8 9.19 15.38 29.46
CA PRO A 8 8.64 15.48 28.12
C PRO A 8 8.04 16.86 27.92
N VAL A 9 8.43 17.50 26.83
CA VAL A 9 7.85 18.74 26.33
C VAL A 9 6.35 18.51 26.13
N VAL A 10 5.55 19.31 26.84
CA VAL A 10 4.09 19.33 26.75
C VAL A 10 3.70 19.69 25.31
N SER A 11 2.94 18.78 24.69
CA SER A 11 2.32 18.96 23.39
C SER A 11 1.37 20.17 23.39
N LEU A 12 1.76 21.24 22.70
CA LEU A 12 0.83 22.26 22.22
C LEU A 12 0.56 22.03 20.73
N LEU A 13 -0.56 21.38 20.42
CA LEU A 13 -1.26 21.58 19.14
C LEU A 13 -2.77 21.41 19.39
N PRO A 14 -3.62 22.30 18.83
CA PRO A 14 -5.00 22.45 19.28
C PRO A 14 -5.90 21.32 18.77
N ARG A 15 -6.87 20.96 19.63
CA ARG A 15 -8.05 20.15 19.31
C ARG A 15 -8.86 20.81 18.19
N MET A 16 -8.67 20.37 16.96
CA MET A 16 -9.64 20.52 15.88
C MET A 16 -9.82 19.14 15.25
N PHE A 17 -11.06 18.79 14.90
CA PHE A 17 -11.55 17.45 14.50
C PHE A 17 -12.03 16.57 15.66
N GLY A 18 -13.28 16.10 15.52
CA GLY A 18 -14.11 15.51 16.56
C GLY A 18 -13.60 14.18 17.13
N LYS A 19 -14.43 13.54 17.97
CA LYS A 19 -14.15 12.27 18.67
C LYS A 19 -13.92 11.09 17.70
N GLY A 20 -12.84 11.11 16.94
CA GLY A 20 -12.28 9.97 16.22
C GLY A 20 -11.32 9.24 17.14
N LYS A 21 -11.29 7.90 17.07
CA LYS A 21 -10.31 7.09 17.79
C LYS A 21 -8.91 7.65 17.53
N ALA A 22 -8.14 7.89 18.59
CA ALA A 22 -6.74 8.26 18.46
C ALA A 22 -6.02 7.22 17.59
N TRP A 23 -5.24 7.68 16.61
CA TRP A 23 -4.32 6.83 15.87
C TRP A 23 -3.41 6.14 16.88
N ARG A 24 -3.56 4.82 17.02
CA ARG A 24 -2.61 4.03 17.81
C ARG A 24 -1.48 3.62 16.88
N SER A 25 -0.25 3.92 17.28
CA SER A 25 0.91 3.21 16.76
C SER A 25 0.84 1.78 17.28
N GLU A 26 0.10 0.93 16.61
CA GLU A 26 0.15 -0.50 16.83
C GLU A 26 1.03 -1.06 15.73
N ASP A 27 2.17 -1.62 16.13
CA ASP A 27 2.77 -2.83 15.54
C ASP A 27 4.20 -3.05 16.09
N ASN A 28 4.36 -4.01 17.02
CA ASN A 28 5.64 -4.69 17.27
C ASN A 28 5.92 -5.67 16.13
N LEU A 29 5.90 -5.19 14.90
CA LEU A 29 6.19 -6.02 13.74
C LEU A 29 7.71 -6.05 13.54
N PRO A 30 8.31 -7.20 13.20
CA PRO A 30 9.75 -7.36 13.05
C PRO A 30 10.37 -6.31 12.12
N LEU A 31 11.59 -5.88 12.43
CA LEU A 31 12.37 -5.06 11.50
C LEU A 31 12.65 -5.89 10.24
N HIS A 32 12.27 -5.35 9.08
CA HIS A 32 12.62 -5.91 7.77
C HIS A 32 13.63 -5.01 7.06
N THR A 33 14.47 -5.64 6.24
CA THR A 33 15.49 -4.96 5.43
C THR A 33 14.91 -4.25 4.20
N SER A 34 13.67 -4.56 3.81
CA SER A 34 13.01 -3.94 2.65
C SER A 34 11.52 -3.70 2.87
N LYS A 35 10.98 -2.71 2.15
CA LYS A 35 9.55 -2.40 2.05
C LYS A 35 8.74 -3.64 1.65
N LEU A 36 9.18 -4.35 0.60
CA LEU A 36 8.51 -5.56 0.12
C LEU A 36 8.53 -6.67 1.18
N GLY A 37 9.66 -6.91 1.84
CA GLY A 37 9.77 -7.93 2.89
C GLY A 37 8.79 -7.68 4.04
N ARG A 38 8.55 -6.41 4.38
CA ARG A 38 7.55 -6.02 5.36
C ARG A 38 6.11 -6.33 4.91
N ILE A 39 5.77 -6.04 3.66
CA ILE A 39 4.44 -6.33 3.12
C ILE A 39 4.23 -7.85 3.03
N VAL A 40 5.24 -8.61 2.60
CA VAL A 40 5.21 -10.08 2.54
C VAL A 40 4.89 -10.68 3.91
N GLU A 41 5.51 -10.21 5.01
CA GLU A 41 5.14 -10.69 6.35
C GLU A 41 3.72 -10.31 6.76
N LEU A 42 3.23 -9.13 6.34
CA LEU A 42 1.83 -8.76 6.58
C LEU A 42 0.85 -9.67 5.84
N CYS A 43 1.24 -10.25 4.70
CA CYS A 43 0.42 -11.14 3.88
C CYS A 43 0.43 -12.61 4.36
N ARG A 44 1.43 -13.02 5.13
CA ARG A 44 1.64 -14.43 5.54
C ARG A 44 0.40 -15.03 6.20
N GLY A 45 -0.11 -16.13 5.65
CA GLY A 45 -1.25 -16.90 6.17
C GLY A 45 -2.62 -16.20 6.11
N LYS A 46 -2.72 -15.07 5.38
CA LYS A 46 -3.94 -14.25 5.27
C LYS A 46 -4.64 -14.40 3.93
N ASP A 47 -5.91 -14.03 3.87
CA ASP A 47 -6.59 -13.73 2.61
C ASP A 47 -6.22 -12.31 2.17
N VAL A 48 -5.52 -12.22 1.04
CA VAL A 48 -4.91 -11.00 0.50
C VAL A 48 -5.63 -10.55 -0.77
N LEU A 49 -5.93 -9.27 -0.86
CA LEU A 49 -6.23 -8.59 -2.12
C LEU A 49 -5.07 -7.67 -2.45
N ASP A 50 -4.43 -7.89 -3.58
CA ASP A 50 -3.33 -7.08 -4.10
C ASP A 50 -3.86 -6.16 -5.19
N VAL A 51 -3.99 -4.87 -4.87
CA VAL A 51 -4.59 -3.85 -5.75
C VAL A 51 -3.47 -3.11 -6.47
N GLY A 52 -3.58 -3.02 -7.80
CA GLY A 52 -2.49 -2.53 -8.64
C GLY A 52 -1.38 -3.59 -8.78
N CYS A 53 -1.77 -4.87 -8.86
CA CYS A 53 -0.83 -5.99 -8.76
C CYS A 53 0.21 -6.04 -9.88
N VAL A 54 -0.05 -5.40 -11.03
CA VAL A 54 0.91 -5.30 -12.13
C VAL A 54 1.90 -4.15 -11.89
N GLY A 55 1.40 -2.98 -11.52
CA GLY A 55 2.21 -1.86 -10.99
C GLY A 55 3.57 -1.64 -11.68
N GLY A 56 4.63 -1.52 -10.88
CA GLY A 56 6.02 -1.38 -11.35
C GLY A 56 6.65 -2.65 -11.97
N ASP A 57 5.91 -3.75 -12.01
CA ASP A 57 6.34 -5.06 -12.50
C ASP A 57 5.92 -5.31 -13.98
N MET A 58 5.48 -4.28 -14.69
CA MET A 58 5.15 -4.33 -16.13
C MET A 58 6.29 -4.96 -16.95
N GLY A 59 5.96 -5.97 -17.75
CA GLY A 59 6.95 -6.68 -18.59
C GLY A 59 7.91 -7.60 -17.82
N ILE A 60 7.85 -7.62 -16.49
CA ILE A 60 8.59 -8.59 -15.66
C ILE A 60 7.88 -9.95 -15.74
N GLU A 61 8.63 -11.02 -15.60
CA GLU A 61 8.06 -12.36 -15.45
C GLU A 61 7.29 -12.45 -14.14
N VAL A 62 5.98 -12.74 -14.21
CA VAL A 62 5.05 -12.77 -13.07
C VAL A 62 5.57 -13.53 -11.84
N ASP A 63 6.29 -14.66 -12.01
CA ASP A 63 6.88 -15.44 -10.91
C ASP A 63 7.94 -14.66 -10.08
N ARG A 64 8.43 -13.53 -10.59
CA ARG A 64 9.42 -12.67 -9.95
C ARG A 64 8.83 -11.40 -9.36
N THR A 65 7.51 -11.23 -9.47
CA THR A 65 6.80 -10.01 -9.07
C THR A 65 6.52 -9.99 -7.57
N SER A 66 6.09 -8.84 -7.08
CA SER A 66 5.55 -8.72 -5.72
C SER A 66 4.29 -9.58 -5.51
N HIS A 67 3.41 -9.65 -6.51
CA HIS A 67 2.19 -10.47 -6.49
C HIS A 67 2.49 -11.95 -6.22
N ALA A 68 3.43 -12.54 -6.98
CA ALA A 68 3.82 -13.94 -6.80
C ALA A 68 4.44 -14.21 -5.42
N GLN A 69 5.15 -13.23 -4.85
CA GLN A 69 5.67 -13.34 -3.48
C GLN A 69 4.55 -13.31 -2.43
N PHE A 70 3.46 -12.59 -2.68
CA PHE A 70 2.27 -12.64 -1.82
C PHE A 70 1.55 -13.98 -1.94
N GLU A 71 1.34 -14.48 -3.16
CA GLU A 71 0.76 -15.82 -3.41
C GLU A 71 1.53 -16.93 -2.69
N ALA A 72 2.86 -16.86 -2.65
CA ALA A 72 3.70 -17.87 -2.01
C ALA A 72 3.56 -17.95 -0.48
N VAL A 73 3.11 -16.88 0.19
CA VAL A 73 3.02 -16.83 1.66
C VAL A 73 1.58 -16.70 2.17
N ALA A 74 0.66 -16.21 1.34
CA ALA A 74 -0.73 -15.99 1.69
C ALA A 74 -1.51 -17.31 1.79
N ARG A 75 -2.63 -17.28 2.51
CA ARG A 75 -3.62 -18.36 2.45
C ARG A 75 -4.37 -18.35 1.13
N SER A 76 -4.69 -17.17 0.65
CA SER A 76 -5.16 -16.92 -0.70
C SER A 76 -4.78 -15.50 -1.11
N CYS A 77 -4.43 -15.29 -2.37
CA CYS A 77 -4.13 -13.97 -2.93
C CYS A 77 -4.99 -13.78 -4.18
N VAL A 78 -5.57 -12.59 -4.35
CA VAL A 78 -6.25 -12.16 -5.57
C VAL A 78 -5.59 -10.85 -6.00
N GLY A 79 -5.12 -10.76 -7.23
CA GLY A 79 -4.59 -9.52 -7.81
C GLY A 79 -5.65 -8.80 -8.63
N ILE A 80 -5.72 -7.47 -8.56
CA ILE A 80 -6.52 -6.65 -9.48
C ILE A 80 -5.69 -5.55 -10.12
N ASP A 81 -5.88 -5.33 -11.42
CA ASP A 81 -5.23 -4.26 -12.17
C ASP A 81 -6.04 -3.87 -13.42
N ILE A 82 -5.81 -2.65 -13.93
CA ILE A 82 -6.41 -2.11 -15.15
C ILE A 82 -5.59 -2.46 -16.41
N VAL A 83 -4.39 -3.03 -16.27
CA VAL A 83 -3.58 -3.46 -17.43
C VAL A 83 -4.08 -4.82 -17.97
N ALA A 84 -5.06 -4.78 -18.87
CA ALA A 84 -5.73 -5.96 -19.41
C ALA A 84 -4.78 -7.01 -20.01
N ASP A 85 -3.77 -6.58 -20.77
CA ASP A 85 -2.83 -7.48 -21.45
C ASP A 85 -1.94 -8.26 -20.46
N GLU A 86 -1.45 -7.59 -19.41
CA GLU A 86 -0.67 -8.24 -18.36
C GLU A 86 -1.54 -9.16 -17.51
N ILE A 87 -2.76 -8.75 -17.16
CA ILE A 87 -3.72 -9.62 -16.48
C ILE A 87 -3.98 -10.89 -17.29
N ALA A 88 -4.16 -10.79 -18.62
CA ALA A 88 -4.34 -11.95 -19.48
C ALA A 88 -3.10 -12.86 -19.50
N ARG A 89 -1.90 -12.26 -19.60
CA ARG A 89 -0.62 -12.97 -19.55
C ARG A 89 -0.41 -13.70 -18.22
N TRP A 90 -0.73 -13.08 -17.09
CA TRP A 90 -0.55 -13.64 -15.75
C TRP A 90 -1.59 -14.74 -15.47
N LYS A 91 -2.84 -14.54 -15.89
CA LYS A 91 -3.87 -15.60 -15.88
C LYS A 91 -3.44 -16.82 -16.67
N ALA A 92 -2.86 -16.64 -17.87
CA ALA A 92 -2.39 -17.75 -18.69
C ALA A 92 -1.27 -18.56 -18.03
N LYS A 93 -0.55 -17.96 -17.09
CA LYS A 93 0.48 -18.61 -16.26
C LYS A 93 -0.06 -19.21 -14.95
N GLY A 94 -1.37 -19.09 -14.70
CA GLY A 94 -2.04 -19.71 -13.55
C GLY A 94 -2.16 -18.82 -12.31
N HIS A 95 -1.81 -17.53 -12.40
CA HIS A 95 -1.97 -16.59 -11.29
C HIS A 95 -3.41 -16.15 -11.10
N ASN A 96 -3.80 -15.90 -9.86
CA ASN A 96 -5.17 -15.53 -9.51
C ASN A 96 -5.38 -14.01 -9.60
N VAL A 97 -5.45 -13.50 -10.81
CA VAL A 97 -5.61 -12.06 -11.08
C VAL A 97 -6.90 -11.73 -11.83
N ILE A 98 -7.39 -10.50 -11.73
CA ILE A 98 -8.64 -10.04 -12.32
C ILE A 98 -8.41 -8.65 -12.94
N PHE A 99 -8.95 -8.43 -14.14
CA PHE A 99 -8.97 -7.11 -14.74
C PHE A 99 -10.06 -6.29 -14.04
N ALA A 100 -9.67 -5.25 -13.32
CA ALA A 100 -10.60 -4.37 -12.61
C ALA A 100 -9.95 -3.02 -12.29
N ASP A 101 -10.79 -1.99 -12.23
CA ASP A 101 -10.41 -0.66 -11.76
C ASP A 101 -10.41 -0.62 -10.22
N ALA A 102 -9.31 -0.12 -9.63
CA ALA A 102 -9.17 0.07 -8.20
C ALA A 102 -10.26 0.99 -7.59
N GLU A 103 -10.87 1.88 -8.39
CA GLU A 103 -11.91 2.82 -7.96
C GLU A 103 -13.34 2.25 -8.08
N ASP A 104 -13.50 1.09 -8.73
CA ASP A 104 -14.81 0.50 -9.00
C ASP A 104 -14.88 -1.04 -8.94
N PHE A 105 -13.89 -1.70 -8.36
CA PHE A 105 -13.89 -3.16 -8.27
C PHE A 105 -14.98 -3.71 -7.33
N ALA A 106 -15.47 -4.90 -7.67
CA ALA A 106 -16.32 -5.71 -6.82
C ALA A 106 -15.86 -7.18 -6.92
N VAL A 107 -15.39 -7.73 -5.80
CA VAL A 107 -15.01 -9.13 -5.66
C VAL A 107 -15.92 -9.75 -4.61
N ASP A 108 -16.52 -10.91 -4.89
CA ASP A 108 -17.50 -11.57 -4.03
C ASP A 108 -16.87 -12.28 -2.81
N ARG A 109 -16.01 -11.57 -2.07
CA ARG A 109 -15.40 -12.03 -0.82
C ARG A 109 -14.82 -10.87 -0.02
N LYS A 110 -14.45 -11.16 1.24
CA LYS A 110 -13.73 -10.23 2.13
C LYS A 110 -12.32 -10.72 2.41
N PHE A 111 -11.41 -9.78 2.66
CA PHE A 111 -9.99 -10.03 2.85
C PHE A 111 -9.52 -9.68 4.27
N ASP A 112 -8.52 -10.41 4.77
CA ASP A 112 -7.84 -10.06 6.03
C ASP A 112 -6.89 -8.88 5.82
N ILE A 113 -6.33 -8.75 4.62
CA ILE A 113 -5.50 -7.61 4.23
C ILE A 113 -5.75 -7.22 2.77
N ILE A 114 -5.86 -5.92 2.54
CA ILE A 114 -5.81 -5.33 1.20
C ILE A 114 -4.49 -4.58 1.11
N VAL A 115 -3.71 -4.83 0.07
CA VAL A 115 -2.43 -4.17 -0.21
C VAL A 115 -2.63 -3.24 -1.40
N ALA A 116 -2.18 -2.00 -1.24
CA ALA A 116 -2.05 -1.03 -2.32
C ALA A 116 -0.65 -0.41 -2.21
N ALA A 117 0.30 -0.99 -2.95
CA ALA A 117 1.69 -0.56 -2.96
C ALA A 117 1.98 0.27 -4.21
N ASP A 118 2.38 1.52 -4.01
CA ASP A 118 2.65 2.51 -5.06
C ASP A 118 1.48 2.64 -6.06
N LEU A 119 0.26 2.76 -5.52
CA LEU A 119 -0.99 2.84 -6.29
C LEU A 119 -1.79 4.12 -6.02
N ILE A 120 -1.94 4.50 -4.75
CA ILE A 120 -2.93 5.49 -4.31
C ILE A 120 -2.69 6.89 -4.91
N GLU A 121 -1.44 7.18 -5.28
CA GLU A 121 -0.97 8.39 -5.95
C GLU A 121 -1.42 8.50 -7.42
N HIS A 122 -1.73 7.37 -8.05
CA HIS A 122 -2.15 7.28 -9.46
C HIS A 122 -3.67 7.33 -9.65
N LEU A 123 -4.44 7.18 -8.57
CA LEU A 123 -5.89 7.16 -8.63
C LEU A 123 -6.48 8.55 -8.90
N ALA A 124 -7.51 8.60 -9.74
CA ALA A 124 -8.23 9.85 -9.98
C ALA A 124 -9.08 10.24 -8.78
N ASN A 125 -9.70 9.26 -8.11
CA ASN A 125 -10.44 9.41 -6.87
C ASN A 125 -10.00 8.37 -5.82
N PRO A 126 -8.96 8.67 -5.03
CA PRO A 126 -8.51 7.80 -3.94
C PRO A 126 -9.61 7.52 -2.90
N GLY A 127 -10.58 8.43 -2.75
CA GLY A 127 -11.74 8.24 -1.87
C GLY A 127 -12.59 7.05 -2.27
N ARG A 128 -12.86 6.88 -3.58
CA ARG A 128 -13.59 5.71 -4.10
C ARG A 128 -12.84 4.41 -3.82
N PHE A 129 -11.53 4.40 -4.04
CA PHE A 129 -10.71 3.24 -3.68
C PHE A 129 -10.82 2.92 -2.18
N LEU A 130 -10.73 3.91 -1.29
CA LEU A 130 -10.85 3.69 0.16
C LEU A 130 -12.23 3.14 0.53
N GLU A 131 -13.31 3.58 -0.12
CA GLU A 131 -14.66 3.02 0.07
C GLU A 131 -14.74 1.57 -0.41
N ARG A 132 -14.19 1.27 -1.59
CA ARG A 132 -14.12 -0.10 -2.13
C ARG A 132 -13.30 -1.01 -1.22
N ALA A 133 -12.10 -0.58 -0.82
CA ALA A 133 -11.25 -1.31 0.11
C ALA A 133 -11.97 -1.57 1.44
N ARG A 134 -12.56 -0.54 2.06
CA ARG A 134 -13.34 -0.70 3.29
C ARG A 134 -14.46 -1.72 3.15
N SER A 135 -15.20 -1.68 2.03
CA SER A 135 -16.28 -2.63 1.80
C SER A 135 -15.77 -4.06 1.64
N HIS A 136 -14.55 -4.29 1.13
CA HIS A 136 -13.97 -5.63 0.91
C HIS A 136 -13.11 -6.14 2.08
N LEU A 137 -12.96 -5.37 3.17
CA LEU A 137 -12.28 -5.84 4.37
C LEU A 137 -13.20 -6.66 5.27
N LYS A 138 -12.64 -7.71 5.89
CA LYS A 138 -13.25 -8.37 7.05
C LYS A 138 -13.34 -7.36 8.22
N PRO A 139 -14.18 -7.59 9.25
CA PRO A 139 -14.30 -6.68 10.40
C PRO A 139 -12.98 -6.34 11.12
N SER A 140 -12.02 -7.28 11.12
CA SER A 140 -10.67 -7.10 11.68
C SER A 140 -9.58 -6.97 10.62
N GLY A 141 -9.97 -6.80 9.35
CA GLY A 141 -9.06 -6.67 8.23
C GLY A 141 -8.30 -5.35 8.26
N ARG A 142 -7.13 -5.33 7.62
CA ARG A 142 -6.27 -4.14 7.55
C ARG A 142 -6.09 -3.70 6.09
N LEU A 143 -6.07 -2.39 5.86
CA LEU A 143 -5.62 -1.81 4.60
C LEU A 143 -4.14 -1.41 4.75
N CYS A 144 -3.27 -1.97 3.92
CA CYS A 144 -1.86 -1.64 3.82
C CYS A 144 -1.67 -0.73 2.61
N ILE A 145 -1.51 0.57 2.85
CA ILE A 145 -1.15 1.55 1.83
C ILE A 145 0.33 1.83 1.97
N VAL A 146 1.04 1.73 0.85
CA VAL A 146 2.44 2.12 0.72
C VAL A 146 2.51 3.03 -0.48
N THR A 147 3.07 4.23 -0.31
CA THR A 147 3.19 5.25 -1.36
C THR A 147 4.58 5.87 -1.26
N PRO A 148 5.18 6.34 -2.38
CA PRO A 148 6.37 7.15 -2.34
C PRO A 148 6.20 8.33 -1.38
N ASN A 149 7.23 8.55 -0.55
CA ASN A 149 7.24 9.71 0.34
C ASN A 149 7.52 10.97 -0.49
N ALA A 150 6.59 11.92 -0.43
CA ALA A 150 6.69 13.20 -1.12
C ALA A 150 8.00 13.95 -0.80
N HIS A 151 8.43 13.84 0.45
CA HIS A 151 9.61 14.47 1.04
C HIS A 151 10.83 13.54 1.10
N SER A 152 10.88 12.51 0.25
CA SER A 152 12.08 11.70 0.05
C SER A 152 13.33 12.57 -0.05
N LEU A 153 14.38 12.25 0.73
CA LEU A 153 15.66 12.98 0.73
C LEU A 153 16.20 13.16 -0.70
N ASN A 154 15.95 12.21 -1.61
CA ASN A 154 16.31 12.32 -3.03
C ASN A 154 15.64 13.52 -3.73
N ASN A 155 14.36 13.79 -3.45
CA ASN A 155 13.62 14.94 -3.99
C ASN A 155 14.08 16.24 -3.32
N VAL A 156 14.39 16.21 -2.03
CA VAL A 156 14.94 17.36 -1.28
C VAL A 156 16.35 17.71 -1.78
N PHE A 157 17.22 16.72 -2.00
CA PHE A 157 18.56 16.90 -2.56
C PHE A 157 18.52 17.41 -3.99
N LYS A 158 17.66 16.85 -4.86
CA LYS A 158 17.44 17.36 -6.22
C LYS A 158 16.96 18.81 -6.22
N SER A 159 16.00 19.14 -5.35
CA SER A 159 15.49 20.51 -5.18
C SER A 159 16.55 21.49 -4.65
N LEU A 160 17.46 21.07 -3.78
CA LEU A 160 18.54 21.90 -3.23
C LEU A 160 19.67 22.16 -4.24
N PHE A 161 19.86 21.28 -5.22
CA PHE A 161 20.91 21.40 -6.24
C PHE A 161 20.38 21.78 -7.64
N GLY A 162 19.13 22.24 -7.73
CA GLY A 162 18.53 22.71 -8.99
C GLY A 162 18.34 21.62 -10.05
N LEU A 163 18.43 20.35 -9.66
CA LEU A 163 18.17 19.21 -10.53
C LEU A 163 16.66 18.99 -10.56
N GLY A 164 16.07 18.95 -11.75
CA GLY A 164 14.63 18.77 -11.93
C GLY A 164 14.11 17.58 -11.10
N VAL A 165 13.19 17.86 -10.18
CA VAL A 165 12.40 16.81 -9.55
C VAL A 165 11.41 16.37 -10.62
N ALA A 166 11.63 15.16 -11.16
CA ALA A 166 10.71 14.58 -12.14
C ALA A 166 9.33 14.44 -11.47
N SER A 167 8.44 15.37 -11.77
CA SER A 167 7.02 15.22 -11.49
C SER A 167 6.49 14.25 -12.53
N ASN A 168 6.25 13.03 -12.11
CA ASN A 168 5.71 12.02 -12.99
C ASN A 168 4.25 12.42 -13.35
N PRO A 169 3.91 12.61 -14.64
CA PRO A 169 2.62 13.17 -15.06
C PRO A 169 1.39 12.33 -14.67
N GLU A 170 1.55 11.03 -14.36
CA GLU A 170 0.46 10.19 -13.84
C GLU A 170 0.20 10.31 -12.32
N HIS A 171 0.90 11.19 -11.59
CA HIS A 171 0.64 11.41 -10.15
C HIS A 171 -0.43 12.48 -9.97
N THR A 172 -1.61 12.08 -9.51
CA THR A 172 -2.73 13.01 -9.25
C THR A 172 -2.60 13.69 -7.88
N CYS A 173 -1.87 13.09 -6.95
CA CYS A 173 -1.72 13.59 -5.57
C CYS A 173 -0.41 13.15 -4.89
N TRP A 174 -0.05 13.85 -3.81
CA TRP A 174 1.11 13.55 -2.95
C TRP A 174 0.63 13.34 -1.50
N TYR A 175 1.18 12.34 -0.80
CA TYR A 175 0.81 11.99 0.58
C TYR A 175 2.01 12.09 1.54
N ASP A 176 1.76 12.54 2.76
CA ASP A 176 2.72 12.57 3.88
C ASP A 176 2.06 12.04 5.18
N ARG A 177 2.88 11.70 6.18
CA ARG A 177 2.50 11.05 7.44
C ARG A 177 1.76 11.95 8.43
#